data_AF-A0A0D2SH82-F1
#
_entry.id   AF-A0A0D2SH82-F1
#
_cell.length_a   1.000
_cell.length_b   1.000
_cell.length_c   1.000
_cell.angle_alpha   90.00
_cell.angle_beta   90.00
_cell.angle_gamma   90.00
#
_symmetry.space_group_name_H-M   'P 1'
#
loop_
_entity.id
_entity.type
_entity.pdbx_description
1 polymer ?
#
loop_
_entity_poly.entity_id
_entity_poly.type
_entity_poly.pdbx_seq_one_letter_code
_entity_poly.pdbx_strand_id
1 'polypeptide(L)'
;MVTIVVATTSDPASINPAYALLAMPGWLPVPAPSLLQQGIKSFANKNVRFLQHDKGIVEEDDLDRRWEEATGEAVDEVIFFSKHTAVSNRPALTVHPIGVPHLREGDVPPQGGRPGWAAPPDPRIGPWLRLLKKLAQSHNLVPEFEITLEGTHHGPITIKPTMFLEIGSTDEYWKRQDAAKVIALLVWEGLGLGGGAAVGNWGREDERNKVLLGIGGGHYAPRHMDIVM
;
A
#
# COMPACT_ATOMS: atom_id res chain seq x y z
N MET A 1 16.49 -0.05 -10.00
CA MET A 1 15.23 -0.68 -9.59
C MET A 1 14.31 0.42 -9.06
N VAL A 2 12.99 0.23 -9.15
CA VAL A 2 12.00 1.25 -8.82
C VAL A 2 10.95 0.75 -7.84
N THR A 3 10.47 1.64 -6.98
CA THR A 3 9.25 1.43 -6.19
C THR A 3 8.08 2.01 -6.96
N ILE A 4 7.02 1.22 -7.16
CA ILE A 4 5.78 1.70 -7.78
C ILE A 4 4.78 2.05 -6.68
N VAL A 5 4.23 3.27 -6.70
CA VAL A 5 3.11 3.68 -5.86
C VAL A 5 1.90 3.88 -6.77
N VAL A 6 0.75 3.33 -6.40
CA VAL A 6 -0.43 3.28 -7.27
C VAL A 6 -1.65 3.84 -6.57
N ALA A 7 -2.43 4.64 -7.31
CA ALA A 7 -3.71 5.14 -6.88
C ALA A 7 -4.74 5.11 -8.01
N THR A 8 -5.99 4.82 -7.66
CA THR A 8 -7.16 5.01 -8.53
C THR A 8 -7.93 6.29 -8.20
N THR A 9 -8.49 6.95 -9.23
CA THR A 9 -9.39 8.11 -9.09
C THR A 9 -10.82 7.73 -8.71
N SER A 10 -11.18 6.44 -8.77
CA SER A 10 -12.51 5.96 -8.40
C SER A 10 -12.70 5.77 -6.89
N ASP A 11 -11.63 5.92 -6.11
CA ASP A 11 -11.61 5.71 -4.67
C ASP A 11 -11.06 6.97 -3.94
N PRO A 12 -11.87 7.65 -3.11
CA PRO A 12 -11.43 8.79 -2.30
C PRO A 12 -10.26 8.48 -1.37
N ALA A 13 -10.22 7.30 -0.74
CA ALA A 13 -9.14 6.90 0.16
C ALA A 13 -7.83 6.61 -0.60
N SER A 14 -7.91 6.40 -1.91
CA SER A 14 -6.77 6.24 -2.79
C SER A 14 -6.29 7.58 -3.35
N ILE A 15 -7.20 8.36 -3.94
CA ILE A 15 -6.83 9.57 -4.67
C ILE A 15 -6.47 10.75 -3.75
N ASN A 16 -7.05 10.84 -2.55
CA ASN A 16 -6.73 11.93 -1.64
C ASN A 16 -5.27 11.84 -1.12
N PRO A 17 -4.76 10.67 -0.65
CA PRO A 17 -3.35 10.52 -0.35
C PRO A 17 -2.45 10.76 -1.57
N ALA A 18 -2.87 10.33 -2.75
CA ALA A 18 -2.15 10.58 -4.00
C ALA A 18 -1.91 12.07 -4.24
N TYR A 19 -2.97 12.89 -4.14
CA TYR A 19 -2.86 14.34 -4.31
C TYR A 19 -1.98 14.97 -3.24
N ALA A 20 -2.11 14.55 -1.98
CA ALA A 20 -1.27 15.05 -0.90
C ALA A 20 0.21 14.69 -1.11
N LEU A 21 0.51 13.48 -1.61
CA LEU A 21 1.87 13.03 -1.90
C LEU A 21 2.46 13.77 -3.10
N LEU A 22 1.71 13.88 -4.21
CA LEU A 22 2.15 14.57 -5.43
C LEU A 22 2.33 16.08 -5.23
N ALA A 23 1.68 16.68 -4.23
CA ALA A 23 1.90 18.07 -3.84
C ALA A 23 3.24 18.30 -3.11
N MET A 24 3.93 17.25 -2.68
CA MET A 24 5.27 17.35 -2.07
C MET A 24 6.34 17.62 -3.14
N PRO A 25 7.52 18.16 -2.78
CA PRO A 25 8.55 18.52 -3.76
C PRO A 25 9.10 17.32 -4.56
N GLY A 26 9.58 17.57 -5.77
CA GLY A 26 10.39 16.61 -6.53
C GLY A 26 9.64 15.64 -7.44
N TRP A 27 8.30 15.71 -7.50
CA TRP A 27 7.52 14.97 -8.48
C TRP A 27 7.56 15.65 -9.85
N LEU A 28 7.91 14.88 -10.87
CA LEU A 28 7.93 15.31 -12.26
C LEU A 28 6.97 14.43 -13.08
N PRO A 29 6.08 15.00 -13.92
CA PRO A 29 5.28 14.20 -14.82
C PRO A 29 6.20 13.49 -15.82
N VAL A 30 5.95 12.20 -16.04
CA VAL A 30 6.69 11.39 -17.01
C VAL A 30 5.70 10.68 -17.95
N PRO A 31 6.10 10.38 -19.20
CA PRO A 31 5.24 9.60 -20.09
C PRO A 31 4.90 8.25 -19.45
N ALA A 32 3.61 7.95 -19.33
CA ALA A 32 3.17 6.61 -19.00
C ALA A 32 3.51 5.70 -20.20
N PRO A 33 4.11 4.52 -19.98
CA PRO A 33 4.34 3.56 -21.05
C PRO A 33 3.00 3.22 -21.72
N SER A 34 2.94 3.37 -23.04
CA SER A 34 1.72 3.17 -23.83
C SER A 34 1.14 1.75 -23.68
N LEU A 35 1.98 0.79 -23.29
CA LEU A 35 1.62 -0.61 -23.04
C LEU A 35 0.93 -0.84 -21.69
N LEU A 36 1.04 0.09 -20.74
CA LEU A 36 0.46 -0.10 -19.41
C LEU A 36 -1.03 0.19 -19.36
N GLN A 37 -1.53 1.09 -20.23
CA GLN A 37 -2.93 1.36 -20.60
C GLN A 37 -3.12 2.82 -21.04
N GLN A 38 -4.11 3.10 -21.88
CA GLN A 38 -4.55 4.48 -22.16
C GLN A 38 -5.13 5.16 -20.90
N GLY A 39 -4.63 6.35 -20.56
CA GLY A 39 -5.20 7.17 -19.48
C GLY A 39 -4.47 7.11 -18.14
N ILE A 40 -3.43 6.27 -18.00
CA ILE A 40 -2.55 6.31 -16.82
C ILE A 40 -1.77 7.62 -16.82
N LYS A 41 -1.83 8.35 -15.71
CA LYS A 41 -0.90 9.46 -15.41
C LYS A 41 0.27 8.90 -14.62
N SER A 42 1.48 9.28 -14.99
CA SER A 42 2.70 8.81 -14.34
C SER A 42 3.56 9.98 -13.87
N PHE A 43 4.15 9.85 -12.69
CA PHE A 43 5.07 10.82 -12.11
C PHE A 43 6.30 10.10 -11.56
N ALA A 44 7.44 10.76 -11.58
CA ALA A 44 8.69 10.24 -11.04
C ALA A 44 9.24 11.15 -9.95
N ASN A 45 9.78 10.55 -8.89
CA ASN A 45 10.61 11.22 -7.88
C ASN A 45 11.69 10.24 -7.43
N LYS A 46 12.96 10.52 -7.75
CA LYS A 46 14.09 9.59 -7.57
C LYS A 46 13.77 8.22 -8.23
N ASN A 47 13.89 7.13 -7.48
CA ASN A 47 13.56 5.76 -7.89
C ASN A 47 12.08 5.40 -7.70
N VAL A 48 11.22 6.34 -7.32
CA VAL A 48 9.78 6.11 -7.15
C VAL A 48 9.03 6.48 -8.42
N ARG A 49 8.08 5.63 -8.81
CA ARG A 49 7.16 5.83 -9.93
C ARG A 49 5.75 5.86 -9.37
N PHE A 50 5.05 6.96 -9.52
CA PHE A 50 3.67 7.11 -9.07
C PHE A 50 2.73 6.96 -10.25
N LEU A 51 1.80 6.00 -10.17
CA LEU A 51 0.82 5.70 -11.22
C LEU A 51 -0.58 6.06 -10.72
N GLN A 52 -1.30 6.83 -11.53
CA GLN A 52 -2.68 7.19 -11.29
C GLN A 52 -3.55 6.75 -12.47
N HIS A 53 -4.59 5.95 -12.19
CA HIS A 53 -5.57 5.49 -13.18
C HIS A 53 -7.00 5.58 -12.63
N ASP A 54 -8.00 5.10 -13.38
CA ASP A 54 -9.42 5.17 -13.02
C ASP A 54 -10.07 3.79 -12.75
N LYS A 55 -9.37 2.70 -13.05
CA LYS A 55 -9.80 1.32 -12.78
C LYS A 55 -9.77 0.91 -11.30
N GLY A 56 -10.42 -0.20 -10.96
CA GLY A 56 -10.36 -0.79 -9.64
C GLY A 56 -8.94 -1.25 -9.29
N ILE A 57 -8.47 -0.92 -8.09
CA ILE A 57 -7.08 -1.19 -7.67
C ILE A 57 -6.77 -2.69 -7.59
N VAL A 58 -7.79 -3.50 -7.27
CA VAL A 58 -7.70 -4.97 -7.22
C VAL A 58 -7.69 -5.64 -8.60
N GLU A 59 -7.90 -4.86 -9.67
CA GLU A 59 -7.85 -5.33 -11.07
C GLU A 59 -6.45 -5.13 -11.70
N GLU A 60 -5.50 -4.54 -10.96
CA GLU A 60 -4.14 -4.26 -11.44
C GLU A 60 -3.22 -5.49 -11.38
N ASP A 61 -3.71 -6.64 -11.86
CA ASP A 61 -2.92 -7.87 -11.94
C ASP A 61 -1.66 -7.66 -12.79
N ASP A 62 -0.57 -8.27 -12.32
CA ASP A 62 0.76 -8.29 -12.91
C ASP A 62 1.33 -6.88 -13.21
N LEU A 63 0.93 -5.84 -12.47
CA LEU A 63 1.38 -4.46 -12.72
C LEU A 63 2.90 -4.32 -12.71
N ASP A 64 3.56 -4.99 -11.78
CA ASP A 64 5.01 -5.08 -11.71
C ASP A 64 5.63 -5.67 -12.98
N ARG A 65 5.15 -6.82 -13.45
CA ARG A 65 5.63 -7.44 -14.69
C ARG A 65 5.35 -6.56 -15.90
N ARG A 66 4.13 -6.05 -16.02
CA ARG A 66 3.72 -5.17 -17.12
C ARG A 66 4.61 -3.92 -17.16
N TRP A 67 4.99 -3.37 -16.00
CA TRP A 67 5.91 -2.25 -15.90
C TRP A 67 7.32 -2.60 -16.38
N GLU A 68 7.89 -3.70 -15.88
CA GLU A 68 9.22 -4.17 -16.28
C GLU A 68 9.30 -4.41 -17.80
N GLU A 69 8.28 -5.05 -18.38
CA GLU A 69 8.18 -5.32 -19.82
C GLU A 69 8.08 -4.03 -20.64
N ALA A 70 7.29 -3.05 -20.16
CA ALA A 70 7.03 -1.82 -20.90
C ALA A 70 8.16 -0.78 -20.81
N THR A 71 8.97 -0.81 -19.75
CA THR A 71 9.96 0.24 -19.45
C THR A 71 11.40 -0.25 -19.40
N GLY A 72 11.62 -1.54 -19.16
CA GLY A 72 12.93 -2.08 -18.81
C GLY A 72 13.40 -1.71 -17.39
N GLU A 73 12.60 -0.98 -16.60
CA GLU A 73 12.93 -0.66 -15.22
C GLU A 73 12.49 -1.80 -14.29
N ALA A 74 13.46 -2.49 -13.68
CA ALA A 74 13.18 -3.53 -12.69
C ALA A 74 12.43 -2.97 -11.47
N VAL A 75 11.37 -3.65 -11.03
CA VAL A 75 10.52 -3.28 -9.90
C VAL A 75 11.02 -3.95 -8.62
N ASP A 76 11.19 -3.16 -7.57
CA ASP A 76 11.55 -3.61 -6.22
C ASP A 76 10.31 -3.96 -5.40
N GLU A 77 9.32 -3.08 -5.39
CA GLU A 77 8.11 -3.21 -4.57
C GLU A 77 6.94 -2.40 -5.17
N VAL A 78 5.72 -2.76 -4.79
CA VAL A 78 4.49 -2.07 -5.19
C VAL A 78 3.68 -1.67 -3.94
N ILE A 79 3.26 -0.41 -3.89
CA ILE A 79 2.50 0.15 -2.76
C ILE A 79 1.19 0.70 -3.30
N PHE A 80 0.08 0.17 -2.82
CA PHE A 80 -1.25 0.57 -3.24
C PHE A 80 -1.93 1.47 -2.20
N PHE A 81 -2.57 2.54 -2.65
CA PHE A 81 -3.56 3.27 -1.85
C PHE A 81 -4.95 2.73 -2.14
N SER A 82 -5.75 2.52 -1.10
CA SER A 82 -7.09 1.94 -1.22
C SER A 82 -7.96 2.31 -0.03
N LYS A 83 -9.28 2.15 -0.17
CA LYS A 83 -10.21 2.19 0.94
C LYS A 83 -10.27 0.85 1.66
N HIS A 84 -10.33 0.95 2.98
CA HIS A 84 -10.79 -0.14 3.82
C HIS A 84 -12.29 0.02 4.06
N THR A 85 -13.07 -1.07 4.00
CA THR A 85 -14.50 -1.10 4.37
C THR A 85 -14.75 -2.12 5.48
N ALA A 86 -15.40 -1.70 6.56
CA ALA A 86 -15.70 -2.57 7.69
C ALA A 86 -17.11 -2.36 8.23
N VAL A 87 -17.80 -3.46 8.55
CA VAL A 87 -19.15 -3.45 9.14
C VAL A 87 -19.21 -2.66 10.46
N SER A 88 -18.10 -2.61 11.20
CA SER A 88 -18.02 -1.85 12.46
C SER A 88 -18.12 -0.34 12.28
N ASN A 89 -17.91 0.17 11.06
CA ASN A 89 -17.79 1.60 10.73
C ASN A 89 -16.74 2.38 11.55
N ARG A 90 -15.86 1.69 12.28
CA ARG A 90 -14.80 2.33 13.04
C ARG A 90 -13.74 2.88 12.11
N PRO A 91 -13.28 4.13 12.29
CA PRO A 91 -12.19 4.68 11.50
C PRO A 91 -10.89 3.94 11.76
N ALA A 92 -10.15 3.64 10.70
CA ALA A 92 -8.88 2.95 10.79
C ALA A 92 -7.92 3.43 9.70
N LEU A 93 -6.63 3.46 10.01
CA LEU A 93 -5.55 3.52 9.02
C LEU A 93 -4.81 2.20 9.09
N THR A 94 -4.73 1.50 7.96
CA THR A 94 -4.27 0.11 7.95
C THR A 94 -3.12 -0.11 6.98
N VAL A 95 -2.36 -1.16 7.26
CA VAL A 95 -1.29 -1.68 6.42
C VAL A 95 -1.45 -3.18 6.32
N HIS A 96 -1.45 -3.76 5.12
CA HIS A 96 -1.56 -5.21 5.01
C HIS A 96 -0.91 -5.80 3.76
N PRO A 97 -0.45 -7.06 3.85
CA PRO A 97 -0.03 -7.83 2.68
C PRO A 97 -1.23 -8.25 1.83
N ILE A 98 -0.97 -8.59 0.56
CA ILE A 98 -2.02 -8.89 -0.42
C ILE A 98 -2.04 -10.37 -0.78
N GLY A 99 -3.20 -10.88 -1.18
CA GLY A 99 -3.38 -12.26 -1.62
C GLY A 99 -4.66 -12.91 -1.11
N VAL A 100 -5.02 -14.06 -1.65
CA VAL A 100 -6.15 -14.87 -1.19
C VAL A 100 -5.68 -16.30 -0.83
N PRO A 101 -4.76 -16.44 0.15
CA PRO A 101 -4.18 -17.74 0.51
C PRO A 101 -5.19 -18.69 1.16
N HIS A 102 -6.34 -18.19 1.61
CA HIS A 102 -7.38 -18.94 2.29
C HIS A 102 -8.36 -19.66 1.34
N LEU A 103 -8.40 -19.28 0.06
CA LEU A 103 -9.27 -19.87 -0.94
C LEU A 103 -8.59 -21.05 -1.65
N ARG A 104 -9.40 -22.00 -2.14
CA ARG A 104 -8.96 -23.20 -2.85
C ARG A 104 -9.07 -23.04 -4.36
N GLU A 105 -8.31 -23.84 -5.10
CA GLU A 105 -8.43 -23.90 -6.55
C GLU A 105 -9.87 -24.18 -6.98
N GLY A 106 -10.40 -23.36 -7.89
CA GLY A 106 -11.80 -23.39 -8.33
C GLY A 106 -12.71 -22.37 -7.63
N ASP A 107 -12.31 -21.82 -6.48
CA ASP A 107 -13.03 -20.72 -5.84
C ASP A 107 -12.88 -19.42 -6.66
N VAL A 108 -13.88 -18.54 -6.58
CA VAL A 108 -13.84 -17.21 -7.22
C VAL A 108 -13.57 -16.16 -6.15
N PRO A 109 -12.40 -15.48 -6.16
CA PRO A 109 -12.11 -14.41 -5.22
C PRO A 109 -13.08 -13.24 -5.41
N PRO A 110 -13.71 -12.73 -4.33
CA PRO A 110 -14.69 -11.65 -4.45
C PRO A 110 -14.07 -10.29 -4.78
N GLN A 111 -12.77 -10.11 -4.55
CA GLN A 111 -12.07 -8.82 -4.65
C GLN A 111 -10.73 -8.97 -5.37
N GLY A 112 -10.72 -9.64 -6.53
CA GLY A 112 -9.51 -9.87 -7.32
C GLY A 112 -8.53 -10.87 -6.72
N GLY A 113 -7.44 -11.13 -7.43
CA GLY A 113 -6.43 -12.12 -7.08
C GLY A 113 -6.75 -13.54 -7.58
N ARG A 114 -5.96 -14.52 -7.14
CA ARG A 114 -6.10 -15.94 -7.50
C ARG A 114 -6.10 -16.82 -6.25
N PRO A 115 -7.00 -17.82 -6.11
CA PRO A 115 -7.01 -18.70 -4.94
C PRO A 115 -5.66 -19.35 -4.64
N GLY A 116 -5.34 -19.48 -3.35
CA GLY A 116 -4.11 -20.13 -2.87
C GLY A 116 -2.84 -19.33 -3.14
N TRP A 117 -2.95 -18.04 -3.47
CA TRP A 117 -1.82 -17.19 -3.82
C TRP A 117 -1.72 -15.98 -2.88
N ALA A 118 -0.48 -15.53 -2.62
CA ALA A 118 -0.17 -14.27 -1.97
C ALA A 118 1.13 -13.69 -2.53
N ALA A 119 1.24 -12.36 -2.52
CA ALA A 119 2.48 -11.68 -2.87
C ALA A 119 3.55 -11.92 -1.79
N PRO A 120 4.86 -11.82 -2.11
CA PRO A 120 5.87 -11.64 -1.09
C PRO A 120 5.49 -10.45 -0.19
N PRO A 121 5.55 -10.58 1.16
CA PRO A 121 5.21 -9.47 2.03
C PRO A 121 6.27 -8.37 1.92
N ASP A 122 5.84 -7.12 1.87
CA ASP A 122 6.73 -5.97 1.88
C ASP A 122 7.49 -5.85 3.22
N PRO A 123 8.85 -5.78 3.22
CA PRO A 123 9.65 -5.64 4.44
C PRO A 123 9.33 -4.38 5.26
N ARG A 124 8.61 -3.43 4.68
CA ARG A 124 8.19 -2.18 5.28
C ARG A 124 6.94 -2.31 6.14
N ILE A 125 6.12 -3.35 6.01
CA ILE A 125 4.82 -3.44 6.72
C ILE A 125 4.97 -3.14 8.23
N GLY A 126 5.87 -3.83 8.93
CA GLY A 126 6.10 -3.60 10.36
C GLY A 126 6.69 -2.21 10.67
N PRO A 127 7.82 -1.83 10.05
CA PRO A 127 8.39 -0.49 10.22
C PRO A 127 7.42 0.67 9.90
N TRP A 128 6.63 0.55 8.84
CA TRP A 128 5.67 1.56 8.39
C TRP A 128 4.43 1.59 9.25
N LEU A 129 3.98 0.47 9.81
CA LEU A 129 2.93 0.49 10.83
C LEU A 129 3.34 1.31 12.07
N ARG A 130 4.59 1.14 12.54
CA ARG A 130 5.12 1.93 13.67
C ARG A 130 5.28 3.41 13.30
N LEU A 131 5.75 3.71 12.09
CA LEU A 131 5.85 5.07 11.58
C LEU A 131 4.46 5.72 11.44
N LEU A 132 3.49 5.01 10.88
CA LEU A 132 2.10 5.43 10.74
C LEU A 132 1.49 5.76 12.09
N LYS A 133 1.70 4.91 13.11
CA LYS A 133 1.23 5.19 14.47
C LYS A 133 1.81 6.48 15.04
N LYS A 134 3.12 6.71 14.86
CA LYS A 134 3.78 7.94 15.31
C LYS A 134 3.22 9.18 14.59
N LEU A 135 3.06 9.11 13.27
CA LEU A 135 2.51 10.21 12.46
C LEU A 135 1.04 10.48 12.81
N ALA A 136 0.22 9.44 12.94
CA ALA A 136 -1.17 9.58 13.33
C ALA A 136 -1.32 10.22 14.72
N GLN A 137 -0.44 9.88 15.68
CA GLN A 137 -0.38 10.52 16.99
C GLN A 137 0.02 12.00 16.90
N SER A 138 1.09 12.33 16.17
CA SER A 138 1.55 13.72 16.06
C SER A 138 0.58 14.63 15.28
N HIS A 139 -0.29 14.04 14.46
CA HIS A 139 -1.34 14.73 13.72
C HIS A 139 -2.74 14.63 14.38
N ASN A 140 -2.82 14.19 15.64
CA ASN A 140 -4.06 14.10 16.43
C ASN A 140 -5.16 13.22 15.80
N LEU A 141 -4.79 12.21 15.02
CA LEU A 141 -5.75 11.22 14.50
C LEU A 141 -6.04 10.11 15.52
N VAL A 142 -5.20 9.92 16.52
CA VAL A 142 -5.40 8.95 17.61
C VAL A 142 -5.98 9.68 18.82
N PRO A 143 -7.04 9.16 19.50
CA PRO A 143 -7.57 7.80 19.39
C PRO A 143 -8.76 7.64 18.44
N GLU A 144 -9.08 8.62 17.60
CA GLU A 144 -10.17 8.51 16.63
C GLU A 144 -9.92 7.31 15.69
N PHE A 145 -8.83 7.35 14.92
CA PHE A 145 -8.42 6.28 14.01
C PHE A 145 -7.66 5.17 14.76
N GLU A 146 -8.10 3.94 14.57
CA GLU A 146 -7.33 2.75 14.93
C GLU A 146 -6.17 2.55 13.93
N ILE A 147 -4.95 2.33 14.42
CA ILE A 147 -3.79 2.03 13.58
C ILE A 147 -3.48 0.55 13.69
N THR A 148 -3.76 -0.22 12.64
CA THR A 148 -3.74 -1.69 12.72
C THR A 148 -3.27 -2.37 11.44
N LEU A 149 -2.81 -3.61 11.58
CA LEU A 149 -2.67 -4.54 10.48
C LEU A 149 -4.03 -5.09 10.06
N GLU A 150 -4.06 -5.64 8.85
CA GLU A 150 -5.10 -6.58 8.42
C GLU A 150 -4.47 -7.90 7.98
N GLY A 151 -5.27 -8.97 7.97
CA GLY A 151 -4.86 -10.26 7.43
C GLY A 151 -4.58 -10.18 5.93
N THR A 152 -3.83 -11.15 5.39
CA THR A 152 -3.61 -11.25 3.94
C THR A 152 -4.94 -11.53 3.24
N HIS A 153 -5.41 -10.56 2.46
CA HIS A 153 -6.66 -10.68 1.72
C HIS A 153 -6.64 -9.89 0.41
N HIS A 154 -7.55 -10.30 -0.50
CA HIS A 154 -7.84 -9.76 -1.84
C HIS A 154 -6.65 -9.59 -2.80
N GLY A 155 -6.96 -9.25 -4.06
CA GLY A 155 -5.97 -8.97 -5.10
C GLY A 155 -5.37 -7.56 -4.98
N PRO A 156 -4.57 -7.13 -5.96
CA PRO A 156 -4.28 -7.80 -7.24
C PRO A 156 -3.22 -8.92 -7.13
N ILE A 157 -2.82 -9.50 -8.27
CA ILE A 157 -1.68 -10.42 -8.38
C ILE A 157 -0.39 -9.65 -8.66
N THR A 158 0.67 -9.87 -7.88
CA THR A 158 2.00 -9.25 -8.07
C THR A 158 3.13 -10.19 -7.66
N ILE A 159 4.18 -10.34 -8.45
CA ILE A 159 5.33 -11.19 -8.09
C ILE A 159 6.37 -10.49 -7.20
N LYS A 160 6.31 -9.17 -7.06
CA LYS A 160 7.17 -8.36 -6.20
C LYS A 160 6.58 -8.16 -4.79
N PRO A 161 7.41 -7.80 -3.80
CA PRO A 161 6.94 -7.32 -2.51
C PRO A 161 5.86 -6.26 -2.63
N THR A 162 4.72 -6.48 -1.97
CA THR A 162 3.56 -5.60 -2.14
C THR A 162 2.79 -5.41 -0.84
N MET A 163 2.23 -4.22 -0.66
CA MET A 163 1.31 -3.92 0.43
C MET A 163 0.25 -2.90 0.04
N PHE A 164 -0.87 -2.92 0.77
CA PHE A 164 -1.84 -1.83 0.79
C PHE A 164 -1.60 -0.92 1.98
N LEU A 165 -1.86 0.37 1.75
CA LEU A 165 -2.06 1.40 2.75
C LEU A 165 -3.48 1.92 2.60
N GLU A 166 -4.30 1.76 3.64
CA GLU A 166 -5.73 2.07 3.51
C GLU A 166 -6.23 3.07 4.54
N ILE A 167 -7.28 3.77 4.14
CA ILE A 167 -8.10 4.61 5.02
C ILE A 167 -9.48 3.95 5.10
N GLY A 168 -9.96 3.77 6.31
CA GLY A 168 -11.27 3.18 6.58
C GLY A 168 -12.08 3.93 7.62
N SER A 169 -13.34 3.57 7.83
CA SER A 169 -14.03 2.47 7.13
C SER A 169 -15.29 2.90 6.36
N THR A 170 -15.51 4.20 6.22
CA THR A 170 -16.70 4.79 5.59
C THR A 170 -16.33 5.94 4.66
N ASP A 171 -17.26 6.37 3.81
CA ASP A 171 -17.09 7.50 2.88
C ASP A 171 -16.68 8.80 3.59
N GLU A 172 -17.17 9.03 4.82
CA GLU A 172 -16.76 10.16 5.66
C GLU A 172 -15.25 10.13 5.92
N TYR A 173 -14.72 8.97 6.32
CA TYR A 173 -13.31 8.80 6.64
C TYR A 173 -12.41 8.72 5.40
N TRP A 174 -12.88 8.10 4.30
CA TRP A 174 -12.14 8.06 3.04
C TRP A 174 -11.86 9.46 2.45
N LYS A 175 -12.70 10.44 2.80
CA LYS A 175 -12.59 11.84 2.35
C LYS A 175 -11.82 12.74 3.33
N ARG A 176 -11.44 12.24 4.52
CA ARG A 176 -10.69 13.02 5.54
C ARG A 176 -9.31 13.41 5.02
N GLN A 177 -9.11 14.71 4.82
CA GLN A 177 -7.88 15.26 4.23
C GLN A 177 -6.67 15.18 5.16
N ASP A 178 -6.89 15.22 6.47
CA ASP A 178 -5.85 14.99 7.48
C ASP A 178 -5.38 13.54 7.51
N ALA A 179 -6.28 12.55 7.42
CA ALA A 179 -5.92 11.14 7.23
C ALA A 179 -5.13 10.94 5.93
N ALA A 180 -5.59 11.52 4.82
CA ALA A 180 -4.89 11.46 3.54
C ALA A 180 -3.48 12.05 3.59
N LYS A 181 -3.29 13.18 4.29
CA LYS A 181 -1.97 13.78 4.52
C LYS A 181 -1.06 12.87 5.35
N VAL A 182 -1.59 12.18 6.34
CA VAL A 182 -0.79 11.23 7.14
C VAL A 182 -0.33 10.03 6.32
N ILE A 183 -1.18 9.46 5.46
CA ILE A 183 -0.77 8.39 4.52
C ILE A 183 0.29 8.91 3.53
N ALA A 184 0.11 10.11 2.97
CA ALA A 184 1.11 10.71 2.09
C ALA A 184 2.45 10.96 2.81
N LEU A 185 2.43 11.45 4.05
CA LEU A 185 3.62 11.64 4.87
C LEU A 185 4.30 10.31 5.20
N LEU A 186 3.53 9.25 5.47
CA LEU A 186 4.06 7.91 5.67
C LEU A 186 4.89 7.45 4.47
N VAL A 187 4.35 7.59 3.25
CA VAL A 187 5.09 7.21 2.03
C VAL A 187 6.30 8.11 1.81
N TRP A 188 6.15 9.41 2.02
CA TRP A 188 7.23 10.39 1.84
C TRP A 188 8.42 10.15 2.77
N GLU A 189 8.17 9.96 4.06
CA GLU A 189 9.20 9.65 5.06
C GLU A 189 9.70 8.20 4.90
N GLY A 190 8.78 7.26 4.71
CA GLY A 190 9.07 5.83 4.59
C GLY A 190 9.98 5.50 3.42
N LEU A 191 9.82 6.19 2.29
CA LEU A 191 10.70 6.05 1.11
C LEU A 191 11.91 7.00 1.13
N GLY A 192 12.07 7.85 2.16
CA GLY A 192 13.18 8.80 2.24
C GLY A 192 13.15 9.88 1.15
N LEU A 193 11.96 10.20 0.62
CA LEU A 193 11.79 11.21 -0.42
C LEU A 193 12.17 12.61 0.11
N GLY A 194 11.88 12.88 1.39
CA GLY A 194 12.27 14.10 2.10
C GLY A 194 13.75 14.27 2.44
N GLY A 195 14.62 13.35 2.00
CA GLY A 195 16.07 13.41 2.25
C GLY A 195 16.53 12.71 3.54
N GLY A 196 15.59 12.21 4.36
CA GLY A 196 15.89 11.29 5.46
C GLY A 196 16.19 9.87 4.98
N ALA A 197 16.67 9.01 5.88
CA ALA A 197 16.86 7.59 5.58
C ALA A 197 15.49 6.90 5.38
N ALA A 198 15.40 6.06 4.36
CA ALA A 198 14.21 5.24 4.13
C ALA A 198 13.97 4.26 5.29
N VAL A 199 12.71 4.04 5.65
CA VAL A 199 12.29 3.19 6.76
C VAL A 199 11.87 1.82 6.24
N GLY A 200 12.44 0.76 6.81
CA GLY A 200 12.11 -0.62 6.40
C GLY A 200 12.77 -1.08 5.09
N ASN A 201 13.79 -0.37 4.61
CA ASN A 201 14.60 -0.82 3.47
C ASN A 201 15.68 -1.79 3.95
N TRP A 202 15.34 -3.07 4.07
CA TRP A 202 16.26 -4.14 4.45
C TRP A 202 16.05 -5.38 3.57
N GLY A 203 17.09 -6.19 3.44
CA GLY A 203 17.10 -7.39 2.61
C GLY A 203 17.54 -8.62 3.38
N ARG A 204 17.72 -9.75 2.67
CA ARG A 204 18.08 -11.05 3.25
C ARG A 204 19.34 -11.04 4.13
N GLU A 205 20.30 -10.17 3.81
CA GLU A 205 21.57 -10.04 4.54
C GLU A 205 21.45 -9.26 5.87
N ASP A 206 20.28 -8.70 6.18
CA ASP A 206 20.06 -8.01 7.46
C ASP A 206 19.64 -8.99 8.57
N GLU A 207 20.61 -9.45 9.36
CA GLU A 207 20.39 -10.39 10.46
C GLU A 207 19.59 -9.80 11.64
N ARG A 208 19.39 -8.47 11.69
CA ARG A 208 18.66 -7.80 12.79
C ARG A 208 17.15 -7.82 12.59
N ASN A 209 16.70 -7.94 11.34
CA ASN A 209 15.29 -7.93 11.00
C ASN A 209 14.76 -9.36 10.82
N LYS A 210 13.53 -9.61 11.27
CA LYS A 210 12.89 -10.93 11.23
C LYS A 210 11.60 -10.87 10.43
N VAL A 211 11.44 -11.80 9.50
CA VAL A 211 10.14 -12.08 8.87
C VAL A 211 9.34 -12.98 9.79
N LEU A 212 8.09 -12.60 10.05
CA LEU A 212 7.17 -13.38 10.87
C LEU A 212 5.98 -13.85 10.03
N LEU A 213 5.65 -15.14 10.11
CA LEU A 213 4.41 -15.68 9.56
C LEU A 213 3.38 -15.76 10.69
N GLY A 214 2.33 -14.95 10.59
CA GLY A 214 1.23 -14.93 11.53
C GLY A 214 0.09 -15.85 11.11
N ILE A 215 -0.32 -16.78 11.98
CA ILE A 215 -1.50 -17.65 11.75
C ILE A 215 -2.47 -17.53 12.91
N GLY A 216 -3.76 -17.37 12.60
CA GLY A 216 -4.84 -17.24 13.58
C GLY A 216 -5.24 -15.78 13.86
N GLY A 217 -6.25 -15.60 14.71
CA GLY A 217 -6.84 -14.28 14.98
C GLY A 217 -7.95 -13.88 13.99
N GLY A 218 -8.57 -12.73 14.25
CA GLY A 218 -9.53 -12.12 13.32
C GLY A 218 -8.85 -11.20 12.30
N HIS A 219 -9.67 -10.54 11.48
CA HIS A 219 -9.23 -9.68 10.37
C HIS A 219 -8.13 -8.68 10.75
N TYR A 220 -8.27 -7.99 11.88
CA TYR A 220 -7.31 -6.97 12.35
C TYR A 220 -6.09 -7.51 13.12
N ALA A 221 -5.88 -8.83 13.13
CA ALA A 221 -4.67 -9.48 13.65
C ALA A 221 -4.16 -8.96 15.03
N PRO A 222 -5.01 -8.86 16.08
CA PRO A 222 -4.67 -8.13 17.31
C PRO A 222 -3.49 -8.72 18.10
N ARG A 223 -3.23 -10.02 18.02
CA ARG A 223 -2.06 -10.63 18.70
C ARG A 223 -0.78 -10.48 17.90
N HIS A 224 -0.88 -10.31 16.59
CA HIS A 224 0.25 -9.96 15.74
C HIS A 224 0.65 -8.51 15.96
N MET A 225 -0.35 -7.63 16.18
CA MET A 225 -0.12 -6.25 16.59
C MET A 225 0.72 -6.14 17.87
N ASP A 226 0.46 -6.98 18.88
CA ASP A 226 1.24 -7.02 20.14
C ASP A 226 2.73 -7.36 19.92
N ILE A 227 3.07 -8.03 18.81
CA ILE A 227 4.45 -8.43 18.48
C ILE A 227 5.16 -7.37 17.62
N VAL A 228 4.41 -6.72 16.72
CA VAL A 228 4.96 -5.77 15.74
C VAL A 228 5.17 -4.37 16.33
N MET A 229 4.36 -3.99 17.33
CA MET A 229 4.42 -2.70 18.03
C MET A 229 5.55 -2.64 19.06
#